data_AF-J9GJ50-F1
#
_entry.id   AF-J9GJ50-F1
#
_cell.length_a   1.000
_cell.length_b   1.000
_cell.length_c   1.000
_cell.angle_alpha   90.00
_cell.angle_beta   90.00
_cell.angle_gamma   90.00
#
_symmetry.space_group_name_H-M   'P 1'
#
loop_
_entity.id
_entity.type
_entity.pdbx_description
1 polymer ?
#
loop_
_entity_poly.entity_id
_entity_poly.type
_entity_poly.pdbx_seq_one_letter_code
_entity_poly.pdbx_strand_id
1 'polypeptide(L)'
;MKKVMIIAVVALMTGWSSTVAVASNQVKDVQVMVQMADYTPIELKDLPQAVQDTLKKDFPEVAVKEAAVETAEDGTKTFKVTLVDADGAESEVFLNEKGEIIQ
;
A
#
# COMPACT_ATOMS: atom_id res chain seq x y z
N MET A 1 -10.16 20.27 16.37
CA MET A 1 -10.33 18.86 16.77
C MET A 1 -10.45 18.06 15.48
N LYS A 2 -9.35 17.45 15.04
CA LYS A 2 -9.23 16.84 13.71
C LYS A 2 -9.74 15.40 13.80
N LYS A 3 -10.98 15.19 13.37
CA LYS A 3 -11.58 13.86 13.23
C LYS A 3 -11.35 13.41 11.80
N VAL A 4 -10.25 12.70 11.57
CA VAL A 4 -10.09 11.90 10.36
C VAL A 4 -10.85 10.60 10.59
N MET A 5 -11.93 10.43 9.84
CA MET A 5 -12.76 9.23 9.86
C MET A 5 -12.10 8.17 8.97
N ILE A 6 -11.65 7.09 9.59
CA ILE A 6 -11.16 5.89 8.92
C ILE A 6 -12.38 5.21 8.27
N ILE A 7 -12.42 5.21 6.94
CA ILE A 7 -13.45 4.52 6.16
C ILE A 7 -12.94 3.09 5.97
N ALA A 8 -13.29 2.23 6.91
CA ALA A 8 -13.28 0.79 6.71
C ALA A 8 -14.61 0.36 6.04
N VAL A 9 -14.56 -0.81 5.39
CA VAL A 9 -15.65 -1.60 4.77
C VAL A 9 -15.75 -1.46 3.24
N VAL A 10 -14.90 -2.21 2.53
CA VAL A 10 -15.29 -2.83 1.25
C VAL A 10 -15.57 -4.30 1.52
N ALA A 11 -16.82 -4.58 1.89
CA ALA A 11 -17.36 -5.92 1.94
C ALA A 11 -18.81 -5.88 1.45
N LEU A 12 -19.01 -5.91 0.14
CA LEU A 12 -20.26 -6.31 -0.49
C LEU A 12 -19.94 -7.17 -1.71
N MET A 13 -19.54 -8.42 -1.43
CA MET A 13 -19.67 -9.51 -2.39
C MET A 13 -21.15 -9.85 -2.53
N THR A 14 -21.77 -9.45 -3.64
CA THR A 14 -23.03 -10.01 -4.11
C THR A 14 -22.98 -10.11 -5.64
N GLY A 15 -22.89 -11.34 -6.16
CA GLY A 15 -22.98 -11.60 -7.59
C GLY A 15 -22.52 -13.00 -8.00
N TRP A 16 -23.23 -14.04 -7.53
CA TRP A 16 -23.11 -15.41 -8.04
C TRP A 16 -23.97 -15.60 -9.31
N SER A 17 -23.49 -16.45 -10.22
CA SER A 17 -24.14 -17.05 -11.42
C SER A 17 -24.43 -16.12 -12.62
N SER A 18 -23.99 -16.41 -13.85
CA SER A 18 -24.16 -17.70 -14.55
C SER A 18 -23.15 -17.90 -15.69
N THR A 19 -22.48 -19.07 -15.67
CA THR A 19 -21.97 -19.92 -16.77
C THR A 19 -21.44 -19.31 -18.09
N VAL A 20 -20.18 -19.59 -18.42
CA VAL A 20 -19.78 -20.62 -19.41
C VAL A 20 -18.32 -21.03 -19.19
N ALA A 21 -18.07 -22.33 -19.16
CA ALA A 21 -16.73 -22.91 -19.17
C ALA A 21 -16.14 -22.77 -20.57
N VAL A 22 -14.94 -22.16 -20.68
CA VAL A 22 -14.04 -22.44 -21.78
C VAL A 22 -12.76 -23.02 -21.19
N ALA A 23 -12.64 -24.34 -21.32
CA ALA A 23 -11.37 -25.00 -21.20
C ALA A 23 -10.57 -24.72 -22.47
N SER A 24 -9.27 -24.56 -22.30
CA SER A 24 -8.20 -24.59 -23.30
C SER A 24 -7.52 -23.26 -23.56
N ASN A 25 -6.25 -23.30 -23.19
CA ASN A 25 -5.10 -22.78 -23.91
C ASN A 25 -4.38 -21.63 -23.23
N GLN A 26 -3.11 -21.92 -22.95
CA GLN A 26 -2.13 -21.03 -22.39
C GLN A 26 -2.13 -19.67 -23.10
N VAL A 27 -2.38 -18.65 -22.31
CA VAL A 27 -1.86 -17.31 -22.56
C VAL A 27 -1.29 -16.86 -21.22
N LYS A 28 0.04 -16.83 -21.14
CA LYS A 28 0.72 -15.90 -20.25
C LYS A 28 0.15 -14.49 -20.52
N ASP A 29 0.16 -13.63 -19.52
CA ASP A 29 -0.26 -12.22 -19.60
C ASP A 29 -1.78 -11.97 -19.60
N VAL A 30 -2.35 -12.02 -18.41
CA VAL A 30 -3.35 -11.03 -17.98
C VAL A 30 -2.85 -10.57 -16.61
N GLN A 31 -1.88 -9.66 -16.58
CA GLN A 31 -2.16 -8.24 -16.41
C GLN A 31 -3.44 -8.06 -15.59
N VAL A 32 -3.34 -8.33 -14.29
CA VAL A 32 -4.24 -7.72 -13.31
C VAL A 32 -3.99 -6.23 -13.43
N MET A 33 -4.75 -5.59 -14.30
CA MET A 33 -4.80 -4.15 -14.47
C MET A 33 -5.29 -3.57 -13.14
N VAL A 34 -4.31 -3.20 -12.32
CA VAL A 34 -4.22 -1.92 -11.63
C VAL A 34 -5.56 -1.47 -11.03
N GLN A 35 -5.78 -1.81 -9.75
CA GLN A 35 -6.38 -0.77 -8.91
C GLN A 35 -5.37 0.39 -8.95
N MET A 36 -5.72 1.49 -9.61
CA MET A 36 -4.91 2.72 -9.69
C MET A 36 -4.78 3.32 -8.29
N ALA A 37 -3.96 2.69 -7.47
CA ALA A 37 -3.16 3.43 -6.53
C ALA A 37 -1.99 3.94 -7.36
N ASP A 38 -1.77 5.25 -7.44
CA ASP A 38 -0.59 5.84 -8.09
C ASP A 38 0.73 5.49 -7.37
N TYR A 39 0.71 4.46 -6.50
CA TYR A 39 1.79 3.97 -5.68
C TYR A 39 2.51 2.83 -6.40
N THR A 40 3.72 3.11 -6.86
CA THR A 40 4.65 2.14 -7.42
C THR A 40 5.35 1.39 -6.28
N PRO A 41 5.24 0.04 -6.18
CA PRO A 41 5.96 -0.73 -5.18
C PRO A 41 7.47 -0.51 -5.27
N ILE A 42 8.12 -0.32 -4.13
CA ILE A 42 9.56 -0.13 -4.01
C ILE A 42 10.12 -1.03 -2.91
N GLU A 43 11.42 -1.31 -2.98
CA GLU A 43 12.07 -2.04 -1.90
C GLU A 43 12.37 -1.12 -0.71
N LEU A 44 12.44 -1.71 0.48
CA LEU A 44 12.82 -1.00 1.70
C LEU A 44 14.15 -0.24 1.61
N LYS A 45 15.09 -0.75 0.80
CA LYS A 45 16.38 -0.09 0.55
C LYS A 45 16.24 1.19 -0.29
N ASP A 46 15.16 1.29 -1.05
CA ASP A 46 14.87 2.44 -1.92
C ASP A 46 14.07 3.51 -1.17
N LEU A 47 13.56 3.21 0.04
CA LEU A 47 13.03 4.21 0.94
C LEU A 47 14.15 5.17 1.37
N PRO A 48 13.89 6.49 1.36
CA PRO A 48 14.83 7.48 1.90
C PRO A 48 15.25 7.12 3.31
N GLN A 49 16.52 7.38 3.64
CA GLN A 49 17.05 7.06 4.96
C GLN A 49 16.25 7.71 6.08
N ALA A 50 15.78 8.94 5.87
CA ALA A 50 14.92 9.64 6.82
C ALA A 50 13.58 8.92 7.06
N VAL A 51 12.99 8.30 6.02
CA VAL A 51 11.79 7.46 6.17
C VAL A 51 12.12 6.21 6.97
N GLN A 52 13.20 5.51 6.64
CA GLN A 52 13.62 4.31 7.37
C GLN A 52 13.92 4.60 8.85
N ASP A 53 14.55 5.73 9.15
CA ASP A 53 14.87 6.14 10.51
C ASP A 53 13.61 6.49 11.29
N THR A 54 12.66 7.19 10.66
CA THR A 54 11.35 7.49 11.26
C THR A 54 10.58 6.21 11.57
N LEU A 55 10.52 5.27 10.61
CA LEU A 55 9.88 3.97 10.83
C LEU A 55 10.53 3.21 12.00
N LYS A 56 11.85 3.14 12.05
CA LYS A 56 12.55 2.46 13.16
C LYS A 56 12.37 3.17 14.51
N LYS A 57 12.18 4.49 14.50
CA LYS A 57 12.06 5.32 15.70
C LYS A 57 10.63 5.33 16.26
N ASP A 58 9.66 5.59 15.41
CA ASP A 58 8.25 5.75 15.77
C ASP A 58 7.49 4.42 15.76
N PHE A 59 7.96 3.46 14.97
CA PHE A 59 7.37 2.14 14.78
C PHE A 59 8.38 0.99 15.05
N PRO A 60 9.05 0.94 16.22
CA PRO A 60 10.09 -0.06 16.49
C PRO A 60 9.56 -1.49 16.71
N GLU A 61 8.29 -1.63 17.08
CA GLU A 61 7.66 -2.92 17.42
C GLU A 61 6.90 -3.56 16.25
N VAL A 62 6.86 -2.89 15.10
CA VAL A 62 6.19 -3.39 13.90
C VAL A 62 7.21 -3.66 12.80
N ALA A 63 6.93 -4.64 11.96
CA ALA A 63 7.73 -4.98 10.80
C ALA A 63 7.20 -4.26 9.57
N VAL A 64 8.09 -3.78 8.71
CA VAL A 64 7.66 -3.27 7.40
C VAL A 64 7.41 -4.45 6.47
N LYS A 65 6.16 -4.58 6.02
CA LYS A 65 5.74 -5.63 5.09
C LYS A 65 5.97 -5.20 3.65
N GLU A 66 5.51 -4.00 3.29
CA GLU A 66 5.59 -3.47 1.94
C GLU A 66 5.85 -1.96 1.95
N ALA A 67 6.46 -1.47 0.87
CA ALA A 67 6.66 -0.06 0.64
C ALA A 67 6.30 0.27 -0.81
N ALA A 68 5.70 1.43 -1.02
CA ALA A 68 5.34 1.93 -2.34
C ALA A 68 5.51 3.45 -2.37
N VAL A 69 5.86 3.99 -3.53
CA VAL A 69 6.03 5.43 -3.76
C VAL A 69 5.01 5.90 -4.78
N GLU A 70 4.25 6.91 -4.39
CA GLU A 70 3.44 7.71 -5.28
C GLU A 70 4.21 8.96 -5.67
N THR A 71 4.13 9.33 -6.94
CA THR A 71 4.60 10.63 -7.41
C THR A 71 3.38 11.38 -7.90
N ALA A 72 2.98 12.42 -7.16
CA ALA A 72 1.90 13.29 -7.55
C ALA A 72 2.25 14.08 -8.82
N GLU A 73 1.24 14.64 -9.50
CA GLU A 73 1.43 15.41 -10.73
C GLU A 73 2.36 16.62 -10.58
N ASP A 74 2.46 17.16 -9.36
CA ASP A 74 3.37 18.27 -9.01
C ASP A 74 4.83 17.83 -8.81
N GLY A 75 5.11 16.52 -8.92
CA GLY A 75 6.42 15.91 -8.67
C GLY A 75 6.67 15.54 -7.21
N THR A 76 5.71 15.79 -6.31
CA THR A 76 5.83 15.43 -4.89
C THR A 76 5.79 13.91 -4.73
N LYS A 77 6.76 13.35 -4.00
CA LYS A 77 6.83 11.92 -3.72
C LYS A 77 6.30 11.59 -2.33
N THR A 78 5.38 10.65 -2.29
CA THR A 78 4.77 10.12 -1.07
C THR A 78 5.07 8.64 -0.96
N PHE A 79 5.67 8.22 0.14
CA PHE A 79 6.00 6.84 0.44
C PHE A 79 4.92 6.26 1.33
N LYS A 80 4.13 5.35 0.78
CA LYS A 80 3.22 4.50 1.53
C LYS A 80 3.97 3.28 2.03
N VAL A 81 3.95 3.06 3.33
CA VAL A 81 4.61 1.94 3.99
C VAL A 81 3.58 1.14 4.76
N THR A 82 3.43 -0.12 4.40
CA THR A 82 2.55 -1.07 5.09
C THR A 82 3.37 -1.75 6.18
N LEU A 83 2.99 -1.48 7.42
CA LEU A 83 3.54 -2.05 8.64
C LEU A 83 2.64 -3.19 9.10
N VAL A 84 3.24 -4.19 9.72
CA VAL A 84 2.54 -5.31 10.34
C VAL A 84 3.05 -5.48 11.77
N ASP A 85 2.13 -5.53 12.73
CA ASP A 85 2.49 -5.76 14.13
C ASP A 85 2.67 -7.26 14.44
N ALA A 86 3.03 -7.57 15.68
CA ALA A 86 3.23 -8.94 16.15
C ALA A 86 1.92 -9.76 16.16
N ASP A 87 0.76 -9.10 16.24
CA ASP A 87 -0.56 -9.71 16.18
C ASP A 87 -1.04 -9.95 14.74
N GLY A 88 -0.26 -9.48 13.75
CA GLY A 88 -0.57 -9.57 12.33
C GLY A 88 -1.53 -8.49 11.84
N ALA A 89 -1.77 -7.44 12.63
CA ALA A 89 -2.55 -6.28 12.20
C ALA A 89 -1.70 -5.39 11.28
N GLU A 90 -2.30 -5.00 10.16
CA GLU A 90 -1.64 -4.18 9.15
C GLU A 90 -2.01 -2.70 9.33
N SER A 91 -1.02 -1.82 9.26
CA SER A 91 -1.17 -0.38 9.35
C SER A 91 -0.42 0.30 8.20
N GLU A 92 -1.08 1.22 7.51
CA GLU A 92 -0.46 1.95 6.40
C GLU A 92 -0.04 3.35 6.87
N VAL A 93 1.22 3.71 6.66
CA VAL A 93 1.78 5.00 7.03
C VAL A 93 2.28 5.71 5.77
N PHE A 94 1.94 6.99 5.62
CA PHE A 94 2.36 7.79 4.47
C PHE A 94 3.41 8.80 4.92
N LEU A 95 4.58 8.75 4.30
CA LEU A 95 5.72 9.60 4.61
C LEU A 95 6.16 10.37 3.37
N ASN A 96 6.76 11.54 3.56
CA ASN A 96 7.43 12.25 2.47
C ASN A 96 8.92 11.85 2.36
N GLU A 97 9.65 12.39 1.39
CA GLU A 97 11.10 12.14 1.22
C GLU A 97 11.95 12.46 2.46
N LYS A 98 11.45 13.33 3.33
CA LYS A 98 12.13 13.76 4.57
C LYS A 98 11.81 12.85 5.75
N GLY A 99 11.01 11.79 5.56
CA GLY A 99 10.54 10.94 6.65
C GLY A 99 9.46 11.58 7.52
N GLU A 100 8.85 12.68 7.10
CA GLU A 100 7.73 13.26 7.85
C GLU A 100 6.46 12.49 7.52
N ILE A 101 5.77 12.03 8.55
CA ILE A 101 4.47 11.38 8.42
C ILE A 101 3.44 12.46 8.05
N ILE A 102 2.79 12.29 6.90
CA ILE A 102 1.82 13.26 6.37
C ILE A 102 0.37 12.81 6.56
N GLN A 103 0.14 11.53 6.91
CA GLN A 103 -1.18 10.97 7.14
C GLN A 103 -1.19 9.92 8.26
#